data_AF-A0AAV1RUX9-F1
#
_entry.id   AF-A0AAV1RUX9-F1
#
_cell.length_a   1.000
_cell.length_b   1.000
_cell.length_c   1.000
_cell.angle_alpha   90.00
_cell.angle_beta   90.00
_cell.angle_gamma   90.00
#
_symmetry.space_group_name_H-M   'P 1'
#
loop_
_entity.id
_entity.type
_entity.pdbx_description
1 polymer ?
#
loop_
_entity_poly.entity_id
_entity_poly.type
_entity_poly.pdbx_seq_one_letter_code
_entity_poly.pdbx_strand_id
1 'polypeptide(L)'
;MASAIVPEELRDGNYDSWSGCMKNYLLAHDLWDIIEGPNSSTEPPPHDEAEYKVWRKKNATALHAIQISCRPYIFRRIESTDSAKTVWDNLANSLRKRLPVSQGKNAGDIPTSDTDTDSDSDFSDTDSVSADKKREPFASSQSTGAANFRTDSASSDKKQEPLTSSQRNGADPVSSNIKQEPLASLQHNGPGVVKDENFQFAGLANSVYRGDWHSTRSFLVRHPGVVNAKITSFGHTALHIATLAGNVEIGRKLVELMSKEALAIQDGSGYTALHHAASRGIAKMARYMVEKDETLVAITSKCQWIPIVAACANNHRDTTVYLFSVTPFELLSQYQNGIHGSLLLQHAITSKMLGNICTV
;
A
#
# COMPACT_ATOMS: atom_id res chain seq x y z
N MET A 1 3.81 -0.22 1.99
CA MET A 1 2.34 -0.04 2.10
C MET A 1 1.96 1.25 1.40
N ALA A 2 0.70 1.42 0.98
CA ALA A 2 0.23 2.75 0.56
C ALA A 2 0.21 3.68 1.79
N SER A 3 0.76 4.88 1.66
CA SER A 3 0.65 5.91 2.71
C SER A 3 -0.75 6.50 2.68
N ALA A 4 -1.67 5.87 3.40
CA ALA A 4 -3.05 6.33 3.50
C ALA A 4 -3.08 7.72 4.18
N ILE A 5 -3.32 8.76 3.38
CA ILE A 5 -3.36 10.17 3.82
C ILE A 5 -4.41 10.38 4.93
N VAL A 6 -5.48 9.59 4.90
CA VAL A 6 -6.53 9.49 5.91
C VAL A 6 -6.93 8.01 6.06
N PRO A 7 -7.42 7.56 7.24
CA PRO A 7 -7.87 6.18 7.44
C PRO A 7 -9.10 5.79 6.61
N GLU A 8 -9.98 6.76 6.32
CA GLU A 8 -11.17 6.59 5.49
C GLU A 8 -11.22 7.66 4.38
N GLU A 9 -11.65 7.27 3.19
CA GLU A 9 -11.96 8.23 2.13
C GLU A 9 -13.18 9.08 2.50
N LEU A 10 -13.21 10.34 2.03
CA LEU A 10 -14.33 11.24 2.23
C LEU A 10 -15.60 10.72 1.55
N ARG A 11 -16.71 10.76 2.30
CA ARG A 11 -18.08 10.35 1.94
C ARG A 11 -19.07 11.37 2.50
N ASP A 12 -20.32 11.32 2.04
CA ASP A 12 -21.41 12.01 2.74
C ASP A 12 -21.58 11.40 4.14
N GLY A 13 -21.44 12.24 5.18
CA GLY A 13 -21.62 11.85 6.58
C GLY A 13 -20.35 11.64 7.43
N ASN A 14 -19.15 11.44 6.84
CA ASN A 14 -17.91 11.29 7.62
C ASN A 14 -16.99 12.54 7.65
N TYR A 15 -17.48 13.70 7.18
CA TYR A 15 -16.68 14.91 6.96
C TYR A 15 -15.89 15.39 8.20
N ASP A 16 -16.48 15.43 9.39
CA ASP A 16 -15.78 15.98 10.56
C ASP A 16 -14.70 15.03 11.12
N SER A 17 -14.83 13.72 10.91
CA SER A 17 -13.77 12.74 11.17
C SER A 17 -12.65 12.86 10.12
N TRP A 18 -13.02 12.83 8.82
CA TRP A 18 -12.08 12.96 7.70
C TRP A 18 -11.27 14.27 7.77
N SER A 19 -11.92 15.40 8.08
CA SER A 19 -11.26 16.71 8.13
C SER A 19 -10.32 16.84 9.34
N GLY A 20 -10.60 16.17 10.46
CA GLY A 20 -9.64 16.02 11.55
C GLY A 20 -8.37 15.27 11.12
N CYS A 21 -8.53 14.12 10.46
CA CYS A 21 -7.40 13.35 9.93
C CYS A 21 -6.61 14.13 8.85
N MET A 22 -7.31 14.77 7.90
CA MET A 22 -6.67 15.56 6.83
C MET A 22 -5.94 16.80 7.38
N LYS A 23 -6.51 17.51 8.37
CA LYS A 23 -5.83 18.63 9.05
C LYS A 23 -4.53 18.17 9.69
N ASN A 24 -4.53 17.04 10.38
CA ASN A 24 -3.31 16.47 10.97
C ASN A 24 -2.27 16.08 9.90
N TYR A 25 -2.69 15.47 8.78
CA TYR A 25 -1.79 15.16 7.67
C TYR A 25 -1.14 16.42 7.07
N LEU A 26 -1.94 17.45 6.80
CA LEU A 26 -1.47 18.70 6.19
C LEU A 26 -0.58 19.52 7.14
N LEU A 27 -0.84 19.48 8.45
CA LEU A 27 0.06 20.03 9.47
C LEU A 27 1.41 19.29 9.48
N ALA A 28 1.39 17.94 9.45
CA ALA A 28 2.60 17.12 9.45
C ALA A 28 3.48 17.28 8.19
N HIS A 29 2.95 17.86 7.11
CA HIS A 29 3.65 18.09 5.84
C HIS A 29 3.95 19.57 5.56
N ASP A 30 3.72 20.48 6.52
CA ASP A 30 3.93 21.93 6.35
C ASP A 30 3.04 22.53 5.21
N LEU A 31 1.80 22.03 5.10
CA LEU A 31 0.82 22.42 4.06
C LEU A 31 -0.39 23.18 4.59
N TRP A 32 -0.62 23.19 5.91
CA TRP A 32 -1.85 23.73 6.50
C TRP A 32 -2.03 25.25 6.31
N ASP A 33 -0.93 26.02 6.28
CA ASP A 33 -0.93 27.48 6.12
C ASP A 33 -1.62 27.98 4.84
N ILE A 34 -1.75 27.11 3.83
CA ILE A 34 -2.46 27.40 2.58
C ILE A 34 -3.99 27.46 2.80
N ILE A 35 -4.51 26.77 3.82
CA ILE A 35 -5.95 26.62 4.09
C ILE A 35 -6.43 27.57 5.19
N GLU A 36 -5.71 27.61 6.31
CA GLU A 36 -5.92 28.57 7.42
C GLU A 36 -4.56 29.10 7.89
N GLY A 37 -4.20 30.33 7.52
CA GLY A 37 -2.95 30.97 7.89
C GLY A 37 -2.84 32.40 7.37
N PRO A 38 -1.81 33.19 7.74
CA PRO A 38 -1.63 34.55 7.22
C PRO A 38 -1.42 34.60 5.70
N ASN A 39 -0.98 33.48 5.11
CA ASN A 39 -0.76 33.32 3.67
C ASN A 39 -1.91 32.54 2.97
N SER A 40 -3.05 32.29 3.64
CA SER A 40 -4.20 31.57 3.08
C SER A 40 -5.09 32.45 2.19
N SER A 41 -4.48 33.39 1.47
CA SER A 41 -5.16 34.24 0.48
C SER A 41 -5.54 33.43 -0.75
N THR A 42 -6.68 33.74 -1.36
CA THR A 42 -7.10 33.21 -2.66
C THR A 42 -6.34 33.82 -3.84
N GLU A 43 -5.46 34.79 -3.57
CA GLU A 43 -4.55 35.42 -4.53
C GLU A 43 -3.09 35.15 -4.12
N PRO A 44 -2.17 34.98 -5.07
CA PRO A 44 -0.76 34.70 -4.78
C PRO A 44 -0.05 35.91 -4.14
N PRO A 45 0.97 35.69 -3.27
CA PRO A 45 1.75 36.78 -2.71
C PRO A 45 2.51 37.53 -3.82
N PRO A 46 2.45 38.87 -3.87
CA PRO A 46 3.20 39.67 -4.84
C PRO A 46 4.65 39.90 -4.41
N HIS A 47 5.52 40.12 -5.40
CA HIS A 47 6.92 40.58 -5.32
C HIS A 47 8.09 39.58 -5.12
N ASP A 48 7.89 38.27 -4.93
CA ASP A 48 8.98 37.28 -5.09
C ASP A 48 8.57 36.03 -5.89
N GLU A 49 9.35 35.71 -6.92
CA GLU A 49 9.20 34.50 -7.73
C GLU A 49 9.54 33.23 -6.92
N ALA A 50 10.49 33.31 -5.98
CA ALA A 50 10.86 32.20 -5.11
C ALA A 50 9.72 31.84 -4.15
N GLU A 51 9.12 32.83 -3.47
CA GLU A 51 7.96 32.63 -2.60
C GLU A 51 6.75 32.11 -3.39
N TYR A 52 6.44 32.70 -4.54
CA TYR A 52 5.36 32.23 -5.41
C TYR A 52 5.56 30.78 -5.88
N LYS A 53 6.80 30.38 -6.20
CA LYS A 53 7.15 29.00 -6.56
C LYS A 53 7.01 28.02 -5.40
N VAL A 54 7.34 28.44 -4.17
CA VAL A 54 7.11 27.65 -2.94
C VAL A 54 5.61 27.52 -2.65
N TRP A 55 4.87 28.63 -2.69
CA TRP A 55 3.41 28.67 -2.50
C TRP A 55 2.68 27.77 -3.51
N ARG A 56 3.02 27.89 -4.80
CA ARG A 56 2.45 27.05 -5.87
C ARG A 56 2.67 25.56 -5.59
N LYS A 57 3.87 25.18 -5.12
CA LYS A 57 4.20 23.80 -4.76
C LYS A 57 3.40 23.32 -3.53
N LYS A 58 3.30 24.13 -2.46
CA LYS A 58 2.49 23.80 -1.28
C LYS A 58 1.01 23.63 -1.66
N ASN A 59 0.42 24.58 -2.39
CA ASN A 59 -0.97 24.52 -2.85
C ASN A 59 -1.26 23.27 -3.70
N ALA A 60 -0.44 22.98 -4.72
CA ALA A 60 -0.62 21.79 -5.55
C ALA A 60 -0.51 20.48 -4.76
N THR A 61 0.37 20.42 -3.76
CA THR A 61 0.55 19.24 -2.88
C THR A 61 -0.66 19.05 -1.96
N ALA A 62 -1.18 20.13 -1.36
CA ALA A 62 -2.38 20.11 -0.53
C ALA A 62 -3.63 19.72 -1.33
N LEU A 63 -3.80 20.29 -2.53
CA LEU A 63 -4.90 19.97 -3.44
C LEU A 63 -4.89 18.49 -3.82
N HIS A 64 -3.73 17.95 -4.19
CA HIS A 64 -3.58 16.53 -4.54
C HIS A 64 -3.90 15.61 -3.35
N ALA A 65 -3.41 15.93 -2.15
CA ALA A 65 -3.70 15.18 -0.93
C ALA A 65 -5.21 15.11 -0.62
N ILE A 66 -5.91 16.25 -0.74
CA ILE A 66 -7.37 16.30 -0.58
C ILE A 66 -8.05 15.47 -1.68
N GLN A 67 -7.68 15.66 -2.94
CA GLN A 67 -8.27 14.96 -4.09
C GLN A 67 -8.17 13.44 -4.00
N ILE A 68 -6.99 12.88 -3.71
CA ILE A 68 -6.84 11.40 -3.64
C ILE A 68 -7.46 10.77 -2.39
N SER A 69 -7.85 11.59 -1.40
CA SER A 69 -8.63 11.14 -0.24
C SER A 69 -10.15 11.14 -0.47
N CYS A 70 -10.63 11.60 -1.63
CA CYS A 70 -12.06 11.71 -1.93
C CYS A 70 -12.57 10.52 -2.75
N ARG A 71 -13.79 10.05 -2.45
CA ARG A 71 -14.50 9.11 -3.34
C ARG A 71 -14.71 9.73 -4.74
N PRO A 72 -14.75 8.93 -5.83
CA PRO A 72 -14.80 9.44 -7.21
C PRO A 72 -15.94 10.43 -7.52
N TYR A 73 -17.08 10.31 -6.83
CA TYR A 73 -18.22 11.21 -7.00
C TYR A 73 -18.07 12.55 -6.26
N ILE A 74 -17.20 12.62 -5.25
CA ILE A 74 -16.79 13.87 -4.59
C ILE A 74 -15.63 14.49 -5.38
N PHE A 75 -14.67 13.69 -5.85
CA PHE A 75 -13.57 14.13 -6.72
C PHE A 75 -14.07 14.95 -7.93
N ARG A 76 -15.05 14.45 -8.70
CA ARG A 76 -15.66 15.17 -9.83
C ARG A 76 -16.31 16.53 -9.48
N ARG A 77 -16.57 16.81 -8.20
CA ARG A 77 -17.13 18.08 -7.72
C ARG A 77 -16.06 19.10 -7.33
N ILE A 78 -14.79 18.69 -7.27
CA ILE A 78 -13.64 19.51 -6.85
C ILE A 78 -12.50 19.51 -7.89
N GLU A 79 -12.56 18.63 -8.89
CA GLU A 79 -11.60 18.46 -10.00
C GLU A 79 -11.32 19.76 -10.78
N SER A 80 -12.34 20.62 -10.95
CA SER A 80 -12.22 21.90 -11.67
C SER A 80 -11.68 23.07 -10.83
N THR A 81 -11.06 22.81 -9.67
CA THR A 81 -10.58 23.84 -8.74
C THR A 81 -9.05 23.75 -8.58
N ASP A 82 -8.38 24.88 -8.72
CA ASP A 82 -6.92 25.05 -8.66
C ASP A 82 -6.38 25.39 -7.25
N SER A 83 -7.24 25.96 -6.40
CA SER A 83 -6.94 26.31 -5.00
C SER A 83 -7.37 25.21 -4.02
N ALA A 84 -6.40 24.68 -3.26
CA ALA A 84 -6.64 23.73 -2.17
C ALA A 84 -7.58 24.30 -1.09
N LYS A 85 -7.47 25.60 -0.82
CA LYS A 85 -8.36 26.32 0.10
C LYS A 85 -9.78 26.37 -0.41
N THR A 86 -9.97 26.73 -1.68
CA THR A 86 -11.32 26.79 -2.28
C THR A 86 -11.98 25.41 -2.31
N VAL A 87 -11.21 24.34 -2.52
CA VAL A 87 -11.70 22.96 -2.34
C VAL A 87 -12.11 22.69 -0.89
N TRP A 88 -11.25 23.01 0.09
CA TRP A 88 -11.55 22.79 1.51
C TRP A 88 -12.82 23.52 1.97
N ASP A 89 -12.93 24.81 1.65
CA ASP A 89 -14.06 25.65 2.04
C ASP A 89 -15.36 25.23 1.31
N ASN A 90 -15.26 24.74 0.07
CA ASN A 90 -16.39 24.16 -0.67
C ASN A 90 -16.85 22.80 -0.11
N LEU A 91 -15.93 21.94 0.33
CA LEU A 91 -16.25 20.66 0.98
C LEU A 91 -16.91 20.90 2.34
N ALA A 92 -16.34 21.79 3.17
CA ALA A 92 -16.93 22.20 4.44
C ALA A 92 -18.35 22.74 4.27
N ASN A 93 -18.58 23.65 3.33
CA ASN A 93 -19.90 24.19 3.02
C ASN A 93 -20.86 23.14 2.44
N SER A 94 -20.37 22.21 1.60
CA SER A 94 -21.21 21.21 0.93
C SER A 94 -21.66 20.07 1.84
N LEU A 95 -20.81 19.63 2.76
CA LEU A 95 -21.00 18.39 3.50
C LEU A 95 -21.52 18.64 4.93
N ARG A 96 -21.14 19.75 5.58
CA ARG A 96 -21.75 20.14 6.86
C ARG A 96 -23.22 20.56 6.71
N LYS A 97 -23.58 21.21 5.60
CA LYS A 97 -24.98 21.58 5.29
C LYS A 97 -25.88 20.40 4.87
N ARG A 98 -25.32 19.20 4.72
CA ARG A 98 -26.07 17.98 4.34
C ARG A 98 -26.61 17.16 5.51
N LEU A 99 -26.35 17.58 6.76
CA LEU A 99 -26.97 16.99 7.95
C LEU A 99 -28.36 17.60 8.19
N PRO A 100 -29.46 16.83 8.06
CA PRO A 100 -30.76 17.27 8.57
C PRO A 100 -30.73 17.18 10.09
N VAL A 101 -31.07 18.26 10.79
CA VAL A 101 -31.36 18.18 12.22
C VAL A 101 -32.53 17.22 12.42
N SER A 102 -32.38 16.26 13.33
CA SER A 102 -33.43 15.31 13.73
C SER A 102 -34.52 16.02 14.55
N GLN A 103 -35.31 16.88 13.90
CA GLN A 103 -36.53 17.43 14.49
C GLN A 103 -37.60 16.33 14.53
N GLY A 104 -37.90 15.85 15.74
CA GLY A 104 -39.13 15.10 15.96
C GLY A 104 -40.34 15.96 15.58
N LYS A 105 -41.27 15.37 14.83
CA LYS A 105 -42.57 15.99 14.53
C LYS A 105 -43.68 15.00 14.86
N ASN A 106 -44.39 15.27 15.95
CA ASN A 106 -45.71 14.69 16.19
C ASN A 106 -46.66 15.15 15.08
N ALA A 107 -47.50 14.25 14.57
CA ALA A 107 -48.72 14.58 13.86
C ALA A 107 -49.63 13.33 13.76
N GLY A 108 -50.92 13.48 14.11
CA GLY A 108 -52.00 12.59 13.66
C GLY A 108 -52.40 11.47 14.62
N ASP A 109 -53.32 11.78 15.52
CA ASP A 109 -54.14 10.81 16.26
C ASP A 109 -55.12 10.07 15.33
N ILE A 110 -55.51 8.83 15.69
CA ILE A 110 -56.91 8.32 15.69
C ILE A 110 -56.94 6.89 16.32
N PRO A 111 -58.03 6.47 17.01
CA PRO A 111 -57.87 5.62 18.21
C PRO A 111 -58.63 4.28 18.23
N THR A 112 -58.23 3.41 19.18
CA THR A 112 -58.99 2.35 19.86
C THR A 112 -58.32 2.14 21.23
N SER A 113 -58.90 2.53 22.37
CA SER A 113 -60.03 1.92 23.11
C SER A 113 -59.66 0.65 23.88
N ASP A 114 -59.63 0.79 25.22
CA ASP A 114 -60.07 -0.18 26.24
C ASP A 114 -59.22 -1.48 26.45
N THR A 115 -59.05 -2.03 27.67
CA THR A 115 -59.35 -1.60 29.06
C THR A 115 -58.44 -2.34 30.08
N ASP A 116 -58.62 -2.02 31.37
CA ASP A 116 -58.47 -2.87 32.56
C ASP A 116 -57.11 -3.03 33.27
N THR A 117 -57.22 -2.85 34.60
CA THR A 117 -56.25 -3.06 35.67
C THR A 117 -56.27 -4.51 36.18
N ASP A 118 -55.17 -4.96 36.79
CA ASP A 118 -55.07 -5.28 38.24
C ASP A 118 -54.00 -6.35 38.57
N SER A 119 -53.78 -6.53 39.89
CA SER A 119 -53.16 -7.70 40.56
C SER A 119 -51.67 -7.64 40.91
N ASP A 120 -51.45 -7.07 42.09
CA ASP A 120 -50.40 -7.32 43.09
C ASP A 120 -49.68 -8.69 43.10
N SER A 121 -48.37 -8.66 43.36
CA SER A 121 -47.69 -9.37 44.48
C SER A 121 -46.19 -9.02 44.43
N ASP A 122 -45.59 -8.37 45.43
CA ASP A 122 -45.38 -8.80 46.82
C ASP A 122 -44.32 -9.92 46.98
N PHE A 123 -43.08 -9.51 47.24
CA PHE A 123 -42.43 -9.86 48.51
C PHE A 123 -41.33 -8.84 48.86
N SER A 124 -41.18 -8.55 50.15
CA SER A 124 -40.30 -7.50 50.68
C SER A 124 -39.04 -8.04 51.39
N ASP A 125 -38.17 -7.10 51.78
CA ASP A 125 -37.27 -7.17 52.96
C ASP A 125 -36.03 -8.11 52.91
N THR A 126 -34.87 -7.78 53.51
CA THR A 126 -34.35 -6.51 54.11
C THR A 126 -32.81 -6.53 54.19
N ASP A 127 -32.19 -5.35 54.37
CA ASP A 127 -31.08 -4.98 55.30
C ASP A 127 -30.01 -6.02 55.75
N SER A 128 -28.73 -5.69 56.05
CA SER A 128 -27.89 -4.46 56.09
C SER A 128 -26.40 -4.91 56.26
N VAL A 129 -25.32 -4.17 56.59
CA VAL A 129 -25.05 -2.85 57.23
C VAL A 129 -23.84 -2.16 56.57
N SER A 130 -23.82 -0.82 56.70
CA SER A 130 -22.84 0.17 56.28
C SER A 130 -21.38 0.06 56.80
N ALA A 131 -20.43 0.47 55.93
CA ALA A 131 -19.29 1.39 56.19
C ALA A 131 -18.12 0.91 57.13
N ASP A 132 -16.96 1.60 57.24
CA ASP A 132 -16.57 2.97 56.83
C ASP A 132 -15.03 3.21 56.67
N LYS A 133 -14.67 4.32 55.99
CA LYS A 133 -13.43 5.16 56.10
C LYS A 133 -11.96 4.60 56.07
N LYS A 134 -11.28 4.96 54.96
CA LYS A 134 -10.07 5.86 54.85
C LYS A 134 -8.61 5.38 55.10
N ARG A 135 -7.75 6.02 54.29
CA ARG A 135 -6.36 6.56 54.52
C ARG A 135 -5.10 5.78 54.09
N GLU A 136 -4.55 6.24 52.96
CA GLU A 136 -3.12 6.45 52.65
C GLU A 136 -2.52 7.65 53.45
N PRO A 137 -1.20 7.97 53.40
CA PRO A 137 0.00 7.18 53.02
C PRO A 137 1.13 7.26 54.09
N PHE A 138 2.33 6.68 53.85
CA PHE A 138 3.65 7.36 53.92
C PHE A 138 4.82 6.46 53.44
N ALA A 139 6.08 6.92 53.53
CA ALA A 139 7.17 6.50 52.64
C ALA A 139 8.46 5.96 53.30
N SER A 140 9.26 5.26 52.47
CA SER A 140 10.74 5.20 52.43
C SER A 140 11.56 4.63 53.59
N SER A 141 12.55 3.78 53.23
CA SER A 141 13.89 3.77 53.84
C SER A 141 14.94 3.28 52.83
N GLN A 142 16.22 3.58 53.06
CA GLN A 142 17.37 3.27 52.20
C GLN A 142 18.45 2.51 53.01
N SER A 143 19.31 1.70 52.36
CA SER A 143 20.69 1.37 52.82
C SER A 143 21.42 0.45 51.82
N THR A 144 22.76 0.41 51.65
CA THR A 144 23.86 1.41 51.55
C THR A 144 25.11 0.71 50.93
N GLY A 145 26.16 1.46 50.53
CA GLY A 145 27.49 0.94 50.08
C GLY A 145 27.64 0.85 48.55
N ALA A 146 28.56 1.50 47.82
CA ALA A 146 29.89 2.11 48.08
C ALA A 146 31.05 1.09 48.22
N ALA A 147 32.27 1.31 47.70
CA ALA A 147 32.90 2.56 47.20
C ALA A 147 33.86 2.37 45.99
N ASN A 148 34.52 3.46 45.55
CA ASN A 148 35.34 3.60 44.32
C ASN A 148 36.86 3.53 44.57
N PHE A 149 37.67 3.36 43.51
CA PHE A 149 38.93 4.10 43.16
C PHE A 149 39.15 3.89 41.63
N ARG A 150 39.43 4.85 40.71
CA ARG A 150 40.46 5.93 40.58
C ARG A 150 41.90 5.38 40.43
N THR A 151 42.81 5.87 39.58
CA THR A 151 42.81 6.80 38.40
C THR A 151 44.03 6.41 37.50
N ASP A 152 44.22 6.86 36.24
CA ASP A 152 45.03 8.04 35.79
C ASP A 152 45.55 7.75 34.34
N SER A 153 46.34 8.60 33.66
CA SER A 153 46.07 9.92 33.05
C SER A 153 47.28 10.38 32.17
N ALA A 154 47.12 11.41 31.31
CA ALA A 154 48.17 12.13 30.51
C ALA A 154 48.93 11.39 29.37
N SER A 155 49.60 12.02 28.37
CA SER A 155 49.42 13.32 27.65
C SER A 155 50.42 13.47 26.46
N SER A 156 50.17 14.40 25.51
CA SER A 156 51.16 15.16 24.68
C SER A 156 51.92 14.44 23.52
N ASP A 157 52.46 15.09 22.47
CA ASP A 157 52.65 16.55 22.19
C ASP A 157 52.85 16.95 20.68
N LYS A 158 52.38 18.16 20.31
CA LYS A 158 52.89 19.20 19.34
C LYS A 158 53.48 18.91 17.93
N LYS A 159 52.99 19.64 16.89
CA LYS A 159 53.65 20.82 16.23
C LYS A 159 52.75 21.58 15.23
N GLN A 160 53.21 22.71 14.64
CA GLN A 160 52.41 23.77 13.97
C GLN A 160 52.98 24.25 12.60
N GLU A 161 52.08 24.75 11.71
CA GLU A 161 52.13 25.98 10.83
C GLU A 161 53.37 26.29 9.92
N PRO A 162 53.29 27.10 8.82
CA PRO A 162 52.29 28.14 8.53
C PRO A 162 51.72 28.26 7.08
N LEU A 163 50.93 29.33 6.87
CA LEU A 163 50.06 29.69 5.73
C LEU A 163 50.72 30.24 4.45
N THR A 164 50.02 30.07 3.30
CA THR A 164 49.82 31.13 2.26
C THR A 164 48.39 31.04 1.67
N SER A 165 47.93 32.09 0.98
CA SER A 165 46.51 32.33 0.63
C SER A 165 46.11 32.04 -0.83
N SER A 166 44.86 31.62 -1.08
CA SER A 166 43.81 32.48 -1.69
C SER A 166 42.45 31.79 -1.97
N GLN A 167 41.38 32.60 -2.01
CA GLN A 167 40.10 32.43 -2.73
C GLN A 167 39.23 31.15 -2.60
N ARG A 168 38.27 31.22 -1.66
CA ARG A 168 36.81 31.17 -1.90
C ARG A 168 36.24 30.13 -2.90
N ASN A 169 35.65 29.03 -2.40
CA ASN A 169 34.18 28.85 -2.24
C ASN A 169 33.75 27.38 -2.06
N GLY A 170 32.69 27.17 -1.25
CA GLY A 170 31.71 26.08 -1.41
C GLY A 170 32.22 24.63 -1.31
N ALA A 171 32.25 24.08 -0.10
CA ALA A 171 32.30 22.63 0.12
C ALA A 171 30.98 22.14 0.71
N ASP A 172 30.39 21.08 0.13
CA ASP A 172 29.31 20.32 0.75
C ASP A 172 29.36 18.85 0.27
N PRO A 173 29.72 17.87 1.13
CA PRO A 173 29.86 16.47 0.74
C PRO A 173 28.64 15.64 1.16
N VAL A 174 27.68 15.41 0.25
CA VAL A 174 26.47 14.62 0.56
C VAL A 174 26.53 13.21 -0.03
N SER A 175 27.22 12.32 0.68
CA SER A 175 26.90 10.89 0.65
C SER A 175 25.80 10.57 1.67
N SER A 176 25.11 9.45 1.49
CA SER A 176 24.13 8.85 2.43
C SER A 176 23.01 9.76 2.97
N ASN A 177 21.84 9.76 2.31
CA ASN A 177 20.58 9.32 2.96
C ASN A 177 19.40 9.09 1.99
N ILE A 178 19.63 8.42 0.84
CA ILE A 178 18.53 7.71 0.18
C ILE A 178 18.25 6.47 1.04
N LYS A 179 17.17 6.50 1.83
CA LYS A 179 16.68 5.31 2.53
C LYS A 179 16.20 4.30 1.49
N GLN A 180 17.05 3.32 1.20
CA GLN A 180 16.68 2.12 0.48
C GLN A 180 15.74 1.29 1.38
N GLU A 181 14.43 1.42 1.17
CA GLU A 181 13.49 0.38 1.59
C GLU A 181 13.78 -0.88 0.76
N PRO A 182 14.25 -1.99 1.36
CA PRO A 182 14.42 -3.22 0.62
C PRO A 182 13.03 -3.83 0.38
N LEU A 183 12.76 -4.31 -0.83
CA LEU A 183 11.56 -5.14 -1.10
C LEU A 183 11.68 -6.57 -0.49
N ALA A 184 12.30 -6.68 0.68
CA ALA A 184 12.41 -7.87 1.51
C ALA A 184 11.18 -8.03 2.44
N SER A 185 9.98 -7.88 1.89
CA SER A 185 8.70 -7.98 2.62
C SER A 185 7.68 -8.94 1.97
N LEU A 186 8.14 -9.83 1.09
CA LEU A 186 7.40 -11.02 0.63
C LEU A 186 7.94 -12.35 1.21
N GLN A 187 8.63 -12.28 2.35
CA GLN A 187 8.96 -13.44 3.19
C GLN A 187 8.43 -13.30 4.62
N HIS A 188 7.10 -13.29 4.76
CA HIS A 188 6.50 -13.91 5.94
C HIS A 188 5.13 -14.55 5.67
N ASN A 189 5.17 -15.79 5.17
CA ASN A 189 4.21 -16.81 5.54
C ASN A 189 4.95 -18.15 5.57
N GLY A 190 5.02 -18.77 6.75
CA GLY A 190 5.41 -20.18 6.89
C GLY A 190 4.41 -21.10 6.19
N PRO A 191 4.67 -22.42 6.10
CA PRO A 191 4.03 -23.36 5.16
C PRO A 191 2.51 -23.16 5.05
N GLY A 192 2.12 -22.41 4.04
CA GLY A 192 0.81 -21.78 3.96
C GLY A 192 -0.20 -22.73 3.36
N VAL A 193 -0.91 -23.48 4.21
CA VAL A 193 -2.18 -24.08 3.81
C VAL A 193 -3.02 -22.98 3.19
N VAL A 194 -3.50 -23.20 1.96
CA VAL A 194 -4.36 -22.24 1.24
C VAL A 194 -5.68 -22.16 2.00
N LYS A 195 -5.77 -21.22 2.95
CA LYS A 195 -6.95 -20.89 3.76
C LYS A 195 -7.95 -20.10 2.92
N ASP A 196 -8.39 -20.71 1.82
CA ASP A 196 -9.45 -20.18 0.99
C ASP A 196 -10.74 -20.96 1.30
N GLU A 197 -11.81 -20.24 1.60
CA GLU A 197 -13.10 -20.81 2.00
C GLU A 197 -13.86 -21.42 0.81
N ASN A 198 -13.32 -21.29 -0.41
CA ASN A 198 -13.81 -22.02 -1.58
C ASN A 198 -13.41 -23.52 -1.53
N PHE A 199 -14.09 -24.27 -0.65
CA PHE A 199 -13.87 -25.70 -0.41
C PHE A 199 -13.88 -26.58 -1.68
N GLN A 200 -14.58 -26.16 -2.74
CA GLN A 200 -14.76 -26.95 -3.98
C GLN A 200 -13.43 -27.39 -4.62
N PHE A 201 -12.40 -26.54 -4.56
CA PHE A 201 -11.10 -26.81 -5.20
C PHE A 201 -9.91 -26.80 -4.22
N ALA A 202 -10.16 -26.66 -2.92
CA ALA A 202 -9.13 -26.63 -1.88
C ALA A 202 -8.18 -27.86 -1.96
N GLY A 203 -8.71 -29.05 -2.29
CA GLY A 203 -7.91 -30.26 -2.50
C GLY A 203 -6.92 -30.14 -3.67
N LEU A 204 -7.36 -29.61 -4.82
CA LEU A 204 -6.50 -29.34 -5.98
C LEU A 204 -5.45 -28.29 -5.63
N ALA A 205 -5.87 -27.13 -5.09
CA ALA A 205 -4.98 -26.03 -4.73
C ALA A 205 -3.88 -26.47 -3.74
N ASN A 206 -4.23 -27.24 -2.71
CA ASN A 206 -3.29 -27.79 -1.73
C ASN A 206 -2.32 -28.82 -2.36
N SER A 207 -2.78 -29.69 -3.25
CA SER A 207 -1.90 -30.64 -3.96
C SER A 207 -0.89 -29.94 -4.88
N VAL A 208 -1.34 -28.94 -5.64
CA VAL A 208 -0.50 -28.12 -6.52
C VAL A 208 0.52 -27.30 -5.72
N TYR A 209 0.11 -26.73 -4.58
CA TYR A 209 0.99 -25.97 -3.68
C TYR A 209 2.08 -26.87 -3.05
N ARG A 210 1.73 -28.11 -2.65
CA ARG A 210 2.66 -29.07 -2.05
C ARG A 210 3.62 -29.75 -3.03
N GLY A 211 3.45 -29.57 -4.34
CA GLY A 211 4.25 -30.27 -5.35
C GLY A 211 3.77 -31.71 -5.64
N ASP A 212 2.59 -32.11 -5.16
CA ASP A 212 2.02 -33.43 -5.40
C ASP A 212 1.34 -33.50 -6.78
N TRP A 213 2.11 -33.90 -7.80
CA TRP A 213 1.60 -34.12 -9.14
C TRP A 213 0.63 -35.31 -9.22
N HIS A 214 0.74 -36.32 -8.35
CA HIS A 214 -0.13 -37.49 -8.41
C HIS A 214 -1.57 -37.10 -8.02
N SER A 215 -1.74 -36.43 -6.87
CA SER A 215 -3.04 -35.91 -6.45
C SER A 215 -3.55 -34.82 -7.39
N THR A 216 -2.68 -33.93 -7.88
CA THR A 216 -3.04 -32.92 -8.90
C THR A 216 -3.65 -33.59 -10.14
N ARG A 217 -2.94 -34.55 -10.74
CA ARG A 217 -3.40 -35.27 -11.94
C ARG A 217 -4.67 -36.08 -11.67
N SER A 218 -4.76 -36.76 -10.52
CA SER A 218 -5.95 -37.51 -10.09
C SER A 218 -7.19 -36.61 -9.97
N PHE A 219 -7.03 -35.37 -9.52
CA PHE A 219 -8.13 -34.39 -9.49
C PHE A 219 -8.49 -33.90 -10.88
N LEU A 220 -7.51 -33.50 -11.70
CA LEU A 220 -7.74 -32.97 -13.05
C LEU A 220 -8.37 -34.00 -14.00
N VAL A 221 -8.01 -35.29 -13.90
CA VAL A 221 -8.64 -36.36 -14.69
C VAL A 221 -10.12 -36.54 -14.33
N ARG A 222 -10.51 -36.35 -13.06
CA ARG A 222 -11.91 -36.41 -12.62
C ARG A 222 -12.70 -35.15 -12.96
N HIS A 223 -12.03 -34.01 -13.13
CA HIS A 223 -12.67 -32.72 -13.41
C HIS A 223 -11.91 -31.94 -14.51
N PRO A 224 -11.94 -32.38 -15.79
CA PRO A 224 -11.05 -31.87 -16.84
C PRO A 224 -11.12 -30.35 -17.07
N GLY A 225 -12.32 -29.75 -17.01
CA GLY A 225 -12.50 -28.31 -17.19
C GLY A 225 -11.84 -27.43 -16.12
N VAL A 226 -11.49 -27.99 -14.96
CA VAL A 226 -10.91 -27.25 -13.82
C VAL A 226 -9.47 -26.80 -14.12
N VAL A 227 -8.76 -27.42 -15.08
CA VAL A 227 -7.40 -27.01 -15.44
C VAL A 227 -7.34 -25.57 -15.98
N ASN A 228 -8.41 -25.12 -16.64
CA ASN A 228 -8.57 -23.77 -17.19
C ASN A 228 -9.39 -22.84 -16.27
N ALA A 229 -9.81 -23.31 -15.09
CA ALA A 229 -10.69 -22.55 -14.20
C ALA A 229 -9.92 -21.65 -13.22
N LYS A 230 -10.59 -20.60 -12.76
CA LYS A 230 -10.24 -19.91 -11.51
C LYS A 230 -10.72 -20.77 -10.34
N ILE A 231 -9.79 -21.16 -9.47
CA ILE A 231 -10.04 -22.14 -8.39
C ILE A 231 -9.90 -21.53 -6.99
N THR A 232 -9.65 -20.22 -6.87
CA THR A 232 -9.61 -19.49 -5.60
C THR A 232 -10.49 -18.23 -5.61
N SER A 233 -10.86 -17.75 -4.43
CA SER A 233 -11.51 -16.43 -4.23
C SER A 233 -10.69 -15.27 -4.81
N PHE A 234 -9.36 -15.32 -4.67
CA PHE A 234 -8.41 -14.40 -5.32
C PHE A 234 -8.35 -14.52 -6.86
N GLY A 235 -9.10 -15.46 -7.46
CA GLY A 235 -9.16 -15.65 -8.91
C GLY A 235 -7.95 -16.36 -9.52
N HIS A 236 -7.13 -17.04 -8.71
CA HIS A 236 -5.98 -17.81 -9.18
C HIS A 236 -6.43 -19.07 -9.95
N THR A 237 -5.75 -19.41 -11.03
CA THR A 237 -5.81 -20.75 -11.63
C THR A 237 -4.82 -21.70 -10.94
N ALA A 238 -4.87 -23.00 -11.25
CA ALA A 238 -3.87 -23.95 -10.77
C ALA A 238 -2.43 -23.52 -11.12
N LEU A 239 -2.20 -22.94 -12.30
CA LEU A 239 -0.87 -22.48 -12.73
C LEU A 239 -0.38 -21.26 -11.91
N HIS A 240 -1.27 -20.37 -11.47
CA HIS A 240 -0.90 -19.30 -10.55
C HIS A 240 -0.39 -19.88 -9.23
N ILE A 241 -1.09 -20.87 -8.66
CA ILE A 241 -0.70 -21.52 -7.40
C ILE A 241 0.62 -22.29 -7.56
N ALA A 242 0.83 -23.00 -8.66
CA ALA A 242 2.10 -23.65 -8.97
C ALA A 242 3.26 -22.64 -9.05
N THR A 243 3.02 -21.48 -9.65
CA THR A 243 4.01 -20.41 -9.82
C THR A 243 4.29 -19.64 -8.51
N LEU A 244 3.27 -19.44 -7.67
CA LEU A 244 3.37 -18.86 -6.33
C LEU A 244 4.03 -19.80 -5.31
N ALA A 245 3.86 -21.12 -5.45
CA ALA A 245 4.64 -22.10 -4.71
C ALA A 245 6.09 -22.16 -5.22
N GLY A 246 6.30 -22.10 -6.54
CA GLY A 246 7.59 -22.29 -7.20
C GLY A 246 7.78 -23.70 -7.79
N ASN A 247 6.69 -24.47 -7.90
CA ASN A 247 6.69 -25.87 -8.34
C ASN A 247 6.79 -25.96 -9.88
N VAL A 248 7.97 -25.62 -10.42
CA VAL A 248 8.28 -25.54 -11.86
C VAL A 248 7.80 -26.78 -12.64
N GLU A 249 7.99 -27.98 -12.10
CA GLU A 249 7.65 -29.24 -12.78
C GLU A 249 6.14 -29.59 -12.74
N ILE A 250 5.37 -29.01 -11.81
CA ILE A 250 3.90 -29.02 -11.91
C ILE A 250 3.45 -27.95 -12.89
N GLY A 251 4.01 -26.74 -12.79
CA GLY A 251 3.65 -25.64 -13.68
C GLY A 251 3.89 -25.96 -15.15
N ARG A 252 4.99 -26.63 -15.51
CA ARG A 252 5.23 -27.18 -16.85
C ARG A 252 4.06 -28.05 -17.34
N LYS A 253 3.63 -29.02 -16.54
CA LYS A 253 2.55 -29.96 -16.88
C LYS A 253 1.17 -29.30 -16.91
N LEU A 254 0.96 -28.28 -16.08
CA LEU A 254 -0.24 -27.45 -16.15
C LEU A 254 -0.24 -26.62 -17.44
N VAL A 255 0.87 -25.98 -17.81
CA VAL A 255 1.02 -25.27 -19.09
C VAL A 255 0.75 -26.22 -20.25
N GLU A 256 1.30 -27.45 -20.23
CA GLU A 256 1.04 -28.47 -21.26
C GLU A 256 -0.46 -28.79 -21.42
N LEU A 257 -1.21 -28.91 -20.31
CA LEU A 257 -2.64 -29.24 -20.30
C LEU A 257 -3.60 -28.07 -20.52
N MET A 258 -3.19 -26.82 -20.23
CA MET A 258 -4.05 -25.64 -20.35
C MET A 258 -4.25 -25.20 -21.81
N SER A 259 -5.33 -24.46 -22.09
CA SER A 259 -5.47 -23.75 -23.37
C SER A 259 -4.67 -22.44 -23.37
N LYS A 260 -4.45 -21.80 -24.53
CA LYS A 260 -3.70 -20.52 -24.61
C LYS A 260 -4.43 -19.41 -23.85
N GLU A 261 -5.73 -19.33 -24.07
CA GLU A 261 -6.66 -18.40 -23.42
C GLU A 261 -6.65 -18.57 -21.89
N ALA A 262 -6.43 -19.80 -21.41
CA ALA A 262 -6.30 -20.10 -19.99
C ALA A 262 -4.98 -19.64 -19.37
N LEU A 263 -3.88 -19.56 -20.15
CA LEU A 263 -2.61 -18.97 -19.71
C LEU A 263 -2.73 -17.44 -19.56
N ALA A 264 -3.57 -16.82 -20.40
CA ALA A 264 -3.87 -15.39 -20.37
C ALA A 264 -4.82 -14.98 -19.22
N ILE A 265 -5.39 -15.93 -18.47
CA ILE A 265 -6.26 -15.62 -17.33
C ILE A 265 -5.50 -14.79 -16.28
N GLN A 266 -6.09 -13.67 -15.90
CA GLN A 266 -5.60 -12.78 -14.84
C GLN A 266 -6.30 -13.05 -13.51
N ASP A 267 -5.58 -12.94 -12.40
CA ASP A 267 -6.09 -13.00 -11.03
C ASP A 267 -6.88 -11.72 -10.62
N GLY A 268 -7.30 -11.65 -9.35
CA GLY A 268 -8.03 -10.50 -8.78
C GLY A 268 -7.26 -9.17 -8.83
N SER A 269 -5.92 -9.19 -8.96
CA SER A 269 -5.04 -8.03 -9.11
C SER A 269 -4.68 -7.73 -10.57
N GLY A 270 -5.12 -8.56 -11.53
CA GLY A 270 -4.79 -8.43 -12.95
C GLY A 270 -3.49 -9.14 -13.34
N TYR A 271 -2.82 -9.86 -12.44
CA TYR A 271 -1.60 -10.57 -12.80
C TYR A 271 -1.94 -11.93 -13.44
N THR A 272 -1.29 -12.24 -14.55
CA THR A 272 -1.26 -13.62 -15.08
C THR A 272 -0.19 -14.44 -14.36
N ALA A 273 -0.19 -15.76 -14.52
CA ALA A 273 0.87 -16.60 -13.98
C ALA A 273 2.28 -16.19 -14.47
N LEU A 274 2.40 -15.65 -15.69
CA LEU A 274 3.69 -15.16 -16.22
C LEU A 274 4.23 -13.96 -15.43
N HIS A 275 3.36 -13.08 -14.93
CA HIS A 275 3.77 -12.00 -14.03
C HIS A 275 4.30 -12.52 -12.69
N HIS A 276 3.67 -13.56 -12.13
CA HIS A 276 4.14 -14.21 -10.90
C HIS A 276 5.42 -15.01 -11.11
N ALA A 277 5.67 -15.55 -12.31
CA ALA A 277 6.95 -16.16 -12.66
C ALA A 277 8.05 -15.08 -12.78
N ALA A 278 7.70 -13.93 -13.36
CA ALA A 278 8.59 -12.79 -13.52
C ALA A 278 8.99 -12.15 -12.17
N SER A 279 8.01 -11.81 -11.33
CA SER A 279 8.21 -11.17 -10.01
C SER A 279 8.86 -12.07 -8.95
N ARG A 280 9.01 -13.38 -9.23
CA ARG A 280 9.73 -14.36 -8.40
C ARG A 280 11.00 -14.92 -9.07
N GLY A 281 11.36 -14.42 -10.25
CA GLY A 281 12.59 -14.79 -10.96
C GLY A 281 12.65 -16.22 -11.51
N ILE A 282 11.49 -16.83 -11.75
CA ILE A 282 11.36 -18.25 -12.13
C ILE A 282 11.50 -18.40 -13.66
N ALA A 283 12.69 -18.07 -14.19
CA ALA A 283 12.97 -18.04 -15.63
C ALA A 283 12.52 -19.30 -16.40
N LYS A 284 12.65 -20.50 -15.81
CA LYS A 284 12.18 -21.76 -16.42
C LYS A 284 10.66 -21.83 -16.56
N MET A 285 9.91 -21.27 -15.61
CA MET A 285 8.45 -21.22 -15.68
C MET A 285 7.98 -20.17 -16.70
N ALA A 286 8.67 -19.02 -16.76
CA ALA A 286 8.41 -17.99 -17.77
C ALA A 286 8.64 -18.52 -19.19
N ARG A 287 9.69 -19.32 -19.39
CA ARG A 287 9.97 -20.04 -20.65
C ARG A 287 8.80 -20.92 -21.09
N TYR A 288 8.40 -21.90 -20.28
CA TYR A 288 7.30 -22.80 -20.67
C TYR A 288 6.00 -22.07 -21.05
N MET A 289 5.65 -20.99 -20.33
CA MET A 289 4.47 -20.19 -20.67
C MET A 289 4.60 -19.49 -22.02
N VAL A 290 5.70 -18.77 -22.25
CA VAL A 290 5.94 -18.01 -23.49
C VAL A 290 6.17 -18.93 -24.69
N GLU A 291 6.82 -20.07 -24.50
CA GLU A 291 7.01 -21.12 -25.52
C GLU A 291 5.68 -21.72 -26.01
N LYS A 292 4.63 -21.67 -25.19
CA LYS A 292 3.26 -22.07 -25.59
C LYS A 292 2.44 -20.89 -26.13
N ASP A 293 2.62 -19.70 -25.59
CA ASP A 293 1.97 -18.48 -26.09
C ASP A 293 2.83 -17.22 -25.85
N GLU A 294 3.42 -16.70 -26.92
CA GLU A 294 4.24 -15.49 -26.91
C GLU A 294 3.44 -14.22 -26.55
N THR A 295 2.13 -14.19 -26.82
CA THR A 295 1.30 -13.00 -26.58
C THR A 295 1.18 -12.63 -25.10
N LEU A 296 1.47 -13.58 -24.20
CA LEU A 296 1.45 -13.39 -22.74
C LEU A 296 2.40 -12.30 -22.26
N VAL A 297 3.46 -11.97 -23.01
CA VAL A 297 4.42 -10.89 -22.66
C VAL A 297 3.79 -9.49 -22.76
N ALA A 298 2.70 -9.35 -23.50
CA ALA A 298 2.02 -8.08 -23.74
C ALA A 298 0.84 -7.80 -22.79
N ILE A 299 0.41 -8.78 -21.99
CA ILE A 299 -0.72 -8.61 -21.07
C ILE A 299 -0.30 -7.69 -19.92
N THR A 300 -1.08 -6.63 -19.67
CA THR A 300 -0.86 -5.68 -18.58
C THR A 300 -1.69 -6.01 -17.34
N SER A 301 -1.07 -5.94 -16.16
CA SER A 301 -1.77 -5.96 -14.87
C SER A 301 -2.60 -4.70 -14.63
N LYS A 302 -3.42 -4.67 -13.56
CA LYS A 302 -4.17 -3.46 -13.16
C LYS A 302 -3.26 -2.25 -12.90
N CYS A 303 -2.00 -2.48 -12.54
CA CYS A 303 -0.96 -1.46 -12.35
C CYS A 303 -0.23 -1.06 -13.64
N GLN A 304 -0.71 -1.47 -14.82
CA GLN A 304 -0.07 -1.29 -16.14
C GLN A 304 1.36 -1.86 -16.24
N TRP A 305 1.71 -2.81 -15.39
CA TRP A 305 2.95 -3.58 -15.52
C TRP A 305 2.74 -4.76 -16.45
N ILE A 306 3.65 -4.94 -17.41
CA ILE A 306 3.87 -6.17 -18.18
C ILE A 306 4.92 -7.06 -17.48
N PRO A 307 5.04 -8.38 -17.78
CA PRO A 307 5.92 -9.29 -17.06
C PRO A 307 7.39 -8.86 -16.96
N ILE A 308 7.98 -8.28 -18.02
CA ILE A 308 9.38 -7.82 -17.98
C ILE A 308 9.61 -6.71 -16.94
N VAL A 309 8.65 -5.79 -16.77
CA VAL A 309 8.71 -4.75 -15.75
C VAL A 309 8.64 -5.37 -14.35
N ALA A 310 7.79 -6.39 -14.16
CA ALA A 310 7.69 -7.11 -12.89
C ALA A 310 8.98 -7.88 -12.52
N ALA A 311 9.67 -8.50 -13.49
CA ALA A 311 11.00 -9.09 -13.25
C ALA A 311 12.05 -8.02 -12.94
N CYS A 312 12.01 -6.90 -13.65
CA CYS A 312 12.97 -5.81 -13.50
C CYS A 312 12.88 -5.11 -12.14
N ALA A 313 11.66 -4.80 -11.69
CA ALA A 313 11.40 -4.18 -10.39
C ALA A 313 11.85 -5.06 -9.20
N ASN A 314 11.89 -6.38 -9.38
CA ASN A 314 12.35 -7.35 -8.37
C ASN A 314 13.80 -7.83 -8.60
N ASN A 315 14.58 -7.14 -9.45
CA ASN A 315 16.00 -7.43 -9.71
C ASN A 315 16.29 -8.87 -10.22
N HIS A 316 15.34 -9.48 -10.92
CA HIS A 316 15.45 -10.87 -11.38
C HIS A 316 16.15 -11.01 -12.74
N ARG A 317 17.43 -10.59 -12.79
CA ARG A 317 18.26 -10.43 -14.00
C ARG A 317 18.05 -11.49 -15.08
N ASP A 318 18.18 -12.77 -14.78
CA ASP A 318 18.08 -13.84 -15.79
C ASP A 318 16.67 -13.96 -16.38
N THR A 319 15.63 -13.64 -15.58
CA THR A 319 14.24 -13.59 -16.05
C THR A 319 13.96 -12.30 -16.82
N THR A 320 14.54 -11.16 -16.42
CA THR A 320 14.46 -9.91 -17.18
C THR A 320 15.15 -10.04 -18.54
N VAL A 321 16.37 -10.62 -18.60
CA VAL A 321 17.11 -10.84 -19.84
C VAL A 321 16.35 -11.80 -20.76
N TYR A 322 15.79 -12.89 -20.22
CA TYR A 322 14.92 -13.76 -21.00
C TYR A 322 13.71 -13.00 -21.54
N LEU A 323 12.93 -12.34 -20.69
CA LEU A 323 11.73 -11.63 -21.10
C LEU A 323 12.05 -10.49 -22.10
N PHE A 324 13.18 -9.80 -21.96
CA PHE A 324 13.65 -8.82 -22.95
C PHE A 324 13.85 -9.44 -24.33
N SER A 325 14.46 -10.64 -24.40
CA SER A 325 14.70 -11.35 -25.68
C SER A 325 13.42 -11.85 -26.39
N VAL A 326 12.27 -11.82 -25.71
CA VAL A 326 10.96 -12.25 -26.25
C VAL A 326 9.89 -11.15 -26.20
N THR A 327 10.22 -9.93 -25.78
CA THR A 327 9.28 -8.79 -25.74
C THR A 327 9.51 -7.90 -26.96
N PRO A 328 8.50 -7.69 -27.83
CA PRO A 328 8.63 -6.79 -28.98
C PRO A 328 9.03 -5.37 -28.57
N PHE A 329 9.94 -4.74 -29.32
CA PHE A 329 10.48 -3.42 -28.98
C PHE A 329 9.41 -2.31 -29.07
N GLU A 330 8.42 -2.49 -29.94
CA GLU A 330 7.27 -1.61 -30.18
C GLU A 330 6.40 -1.49 -28.91
N LEU A 331 6.26 -2.58 -28.15
CA LEU A 331 5.54 -2.61 -26.87
C LEU A 331 6.27 -1.80 -25.78
N LEU A 332 7.61 -1.73 -25.84
CA LEU A 332 8.42 -0.93 -24.91
C LEU A 332 8.45 0.55 -25.30
N SER A 333 8.46 0.86 -26.61
CA SER A 333 8.77 2.20 -27.14
C SER A 333 7.55 3.02 -27.58
N GLN A 334 6.51 2.38 -28.15
CA GLN A 334 5.38 3.08 -28.77
C GLN A 334 4.07 2.90 -28.00
N TYR A 335 3.85 1.72 -27.41
CA TYR A 335 2.61 1.42 -26.69
C TYR A 335 2.45 2.30 -25.43
N GLN A 336 1.25 2.83 -25.21
CA GLN A 336 0.91 3.74 -24.10
C GLN A 336 1.98 4.84 -23.86
N ASN A 337 2.40 5.54 -24.93
CA ASN A 337 3.43 6.59 -24.91
C ASN A 337 4.79 6.15 -24.31
N GLY A 338 5.14 4.86 -24.41
CA GLY A 338 6.41 4.33 -23.90
C GLY A 338 6.45 4.13 -22.38
N ILE A 339 5.29 4.02 -21.72
CA ILE A 339 5.22 3.79 -20.26
C ILE A 339 5.96 2.52 -19.83
N HIS A 340 5.91 1.44 -20.62
CA HIS A 340 6.59 0.19 -20.29
C HIS A 340 8.12 0.30 -20.41
N GLY A 341 8.64 0.95 -21.46
CA GLY A 341 10.08 1.18 -21.63
C GLY A 341 10.66 2.16 -20.60
N SER A 342 9.92 3.22 -20.25
CA SER A 342 10.33 4.17 -19.20
C SER A 342 10.33 3.55 -17.80
N LEU A 343 9.29 2.77 -17.44
CA LEU A 343 9.29 1.96 -16.20
C LEU A 343 10.43 0.94 -16.19
N LEU A 344 10.67 0.24 -17.31
CA LEU A 344 11.76 -0.73 -17.44
C LEU A 344 13.13 -0.08 -17.19
N LEU A 345 13.38 1.11 -17.77
CA LEU A 345 14.61 1.86 -17.59
C LEU A 345 14.76 2.38 -16.15
N GLN A 346 13.70 2.95 -15.57
CA GLN A 346 13.67 3.40 -14.18
C GLN A 346 14.01 2.27 -13.21
N HIS A 347 13.40 1.08 -13.40
CA HIS A 347 13.69 -0.09 -12.59
C HIS A 347 15.08 -0.67 -12.87
N ALA A 348 15.59 -0.66 -14.11
CA ALA A 348 16.93 -1.16 -14.44
C ALA A 348 18.06 -0.30 -13.83
N ILE A 349 17.85 1.02 -13.74
CA ILE A 349 18.76 1.95 -13.06
C ILE A 349 18.71 1.75 -11.54
N THR A 350 17.50 1.76 -10.95
CA THR A 350 17.34 1.68 -9.48
C THR A 350 17.73 0.31 -8.90
N SER A 351 17.49 -0.78 -9.61
CA SER A 351 17.97 -2.14 -9.25
C SER A 351 19.46 -2.37 -9.49
N LYS A 352 20.16 -1.42 -10.15
CA LYS A 352 21.54 -1.57 -10.65
C LYS A 352 21.75 -2.76 -11.61
N MET A 353 20.74 -3.25 -12.32
CA MET A 353 20.93 -4.37 -13.27
C MET A 353 21.85 -4.03 -14.46
N LEU A 354 22.04 -2.74 -14.77
CA LEU A 354 23.04 -2.25 -15.73
C LEU A 354 24.44 -2.05 -15.09
N GLY A 355 24.55 -2.20 -13.77
CA GLY A 355 25.64 -1.70 -12.92
C GLY A 355 26.97 -2.46 -12.95
N ASN A 356 27.18 -3.37 -13.90
CA ASN A 356 28.46 -4.06 -14.14
C ASN A 356 29.03 -3.80 -15.55
N ILE A 357 28.52 -2.78 -16.26
CA ILE A 357 28.97 -2.43 -17.63
C ILE A 357 30.10 -1.36 -17.60
N CYS A 358 30.25 -0.64 -16.49
CA CYS A 358 31.21 0.49 -16.35
C CYS A 358 32.37 0.18 -15.38
N THR A 359 32.88 -1.06 -15.39
CA THR A 359 34.06 -1.49 -14.60
C THR A 359 35.03 -2.25 -15.50
N VAL A 360 35.68 -1.52 -16.40
CA VAL A 360 36.84 -1.91 -17.22
C VAL A 360 37.79 -0.72 -17.26
#